data_AF-A0A5N6S751-F1
#
_entry.id   AF-A0A5N6S751-F1
#
_cell.length_a   1.000
_cell.length_b   1.000
_cell.length_c   1.000
_cell.angle_alpha   90.00
_cell.angle_beta   90.00
_cell.angle_gamma   90.00
#
_symmetry.space_group_name_H-M   'P 1'
#
loop_
_entity.id
_entity.type
_entity.pdbx_description
1 polymer ?
#
loop_
_entity_poly.entity_id
_entity_poly.type
_entity_poly.pdbx_seq_one_letter_code
_entity_poly.pdbx_strand_id
1 'polypeptide(L)'
;MRWPRCSRRSSPVPRSAASQRFSPSMIPRSRVLSPRGSSPGSARSSRRSTSRRWHHRVIPVLGGQFSLFSVRALEEVAKRENQATPWIMKSEVEDSLLSLQIKSAGYETMLSASARAYVGGMTTLRSLDGQQVKWNSGAVELMRSNPRHPSLTQRWMEHISMFFNGYNRFAFAFLLISSLSISAFEFYPIWIAPTVVAILLNLKIALKIRSRNFRDILFAVLFVPAELYLWVRIGHFVRSWWKSLFGGQSDNWAAQAKAERGRGNAYLVAPIIEVLVLAVCLFVQFKLPIAVQTAVILPLGWWSLAVLTVTQTCIMLVSLLRPTHGAKV
;
A
#
# COMPACT_ATOMS: atom_id res chain seq x y z
N MET A 1 -55.93 0.13 31.87
CA MET A 1 -54.78 -0.57 32.49
C MET A 1 -53.53 0.28 32.24
N ARG A 2 -53.14 1.30 33.02
CA ARG A 2 -52.52 1.36 34.37
C ARG A 2 -51.27 0.46 34.59
N TRP A 3 -50.11 1.03 34.20
CA TRP A 3 -48.76 1.11 34.83
C TRP A 3 -48.23 -0.01 35.76
N PRO A 4 -46.89 -0.24 35.80
CA PRO A 4 -46.06 0.54 36.73
C PRO A 4 -44.71 1.06 36.20
N ARG A 5 -44.29 2.16 36.81
CA ARG A 5 -42.95 2.78 36.79
C ARG A 5 -41.95 1.94 37.59
N CYS A 6 -40.68 1.93 37.18
CA CYS A 6 -39.53 1.60 38.04
C CYS A 6 -38.30 2.34 37.49
N SER A 7 -38.00 3.55 37.98
CA SER A 7 -37.04 3.88 39.05
C SER A 7 -35.57 3.95 38.58
N ARG A 8 -35.04 5.18 38.64
CA ARG A 8 -33.62 5.55 38.55
C ARG A 8 -32.75 4.71 39.48
N ARG A 9 -31.63 4.18 38.97
CA ARG A 9 -30.37 4.04 39.72
C ARG A 9 -29.20 4.40 38.82
N SER A 10 -28.68 5.60 39.08
CA SER A 10 -27.34 6.07 38.76
C SER A 10 -26.32 5.40 39.68
N SER A 11 -25.20 4.89 39.13
CA SER A 11 -23.86 4.73 39.75
C SER A 11 -22.96 3.89 38.81
N PRO A 12 -21.62 3.96 38.90
CA PRO A 12 -20.79 5.16 38.87
C PRO A 12 -19.64 5.06 37.83
N VAL A 13 -19.14 6.21 37.42
CA VAL A 13 -17.88 6.39 36.68
C VAL A 13 -16.70 5.93 37.54
N PRO A 14 -15.77 5.10 37.06
CA PRO A 14 -14.50 4.89 37.75
C PRO A 14 -13.57 6.07 37.45
N ARG A 15 -13.44 6.96 38.44
CA ARG A 15 -12.28 7.85 38.61
C ARG A 15 -11.33 7.21 39.63
N SER A 16 -10.13 6.85 39.18
CA SER A 16 -8.90 6.88 39.98
C SER A 16 -7.82 7.42 39.04
N ALA A 17 -7.44 8.71 39.10
CA ALA A 17 -6.62 9.32 40.13
C ALA A 17 -5.25 8.62 40.28
N ALA A 18 -4.31 8.98 39.42
CA ALA A 18 -2.91 9.12 39.81
C ALA A 18 -2.46 10.52 39.37
N SER A 19 -2.61 11.47 40.28
CA SER A 19 -2.04 12.81 40.18
C SER A 19 -0.54 12.72 40.40
N GLN A 20 0.26 13.10 39.41
CA GLN A 20 1.57 13.67 39.68
C GLN A 20 1.54 15.13 39.24
N ARG A 21 1.48 16.00 40.25
CA ARG A 21 1.72 17.43 40.16
C ARG A 21 3.18 17.62 39.75
N PHE A 22 3.43 18.37 38.67
CA PHE A 22 4.70 19.06 38.50
C PHE A 22 4.41 20.56 38.63
N SER A 23 4.90 21.14 39.72
CA SER A 23 4.96 22.60 39.90
C SER A 23 6.04 23.20 38.99
N PRO A 24 5.87 24.46 38.57
CA PRO A 24 6.75 25.14 37.63
C PRO A 24 7.88 25.86 38.37
N SER A 25 9.12 25.37 38.24
CA SER A 25 10.30 26.16 38.62
C SER A 25 11.57 25.56 38.01
N MET A 26 12.04 26.15 36.92
CA MET A 26 13.43 26.60 36.72
C MET A 26 13.65 26.86 35.24
N ILE A 27 13.60 28.14 34.92
CA ILE A 27 14.08 28.76 33.70
C ILE A 27 15.61 28.83 33.79
N PRO A 28 16.37 28.27 32.85
CA PRO A 28 17.68 28.82 32.51
C PRO A 28 17.45 29.86 31.42
N ARG A 29 17.59 31.14 31.79
CA ARG A 29 17.72 32.24 30.83
C ARG A 29 18.93 31.95 29.95
N SER A 30 18.75 31.87 28.63
CA SER A 30 19.80 32.38 27.74
C SER A 30 19.23 32.85 26.40
N ARG A 31 19.41 34.16 26.22
CA ARG A 31 19.62 34.91 24.97
C ARG A 31 18.42 35.10 24.02
N VAL A 32 17.66 36.15 24.36
CA VAL A 32 16.94 37.03 23.44
C VAL A 32 17.87 37.41 22.28
N LEU A 33 17.50 37.08 21.06
CA LEU A 33 18.03 37.70 19.84
C LEU A 33 16.96 38.68 19.34
N SER A 34 17.21 39.97 19.55
CA SER A 34 16.41 41.06 19.02
C SER A 34 16.38 41.04 17.48
N PRO A 35 15.30 41.52 16.84
CA PRO A 35 15.24 41.66 15.39
C PRO A 35 16.01 42.92 14.98
N ARG A 36 16.99 42.78 14.08
CA ARG A 36 17.53 43.91 13.32
C ARG A 36 17.57 43.55 11.84
N GLY A 37 16.92 44.40 11.05
CA GLY A 37 17.53 45.03 9.90
C GLY A 37 17.66 44.19 8.64
N SER A 38 16.82 44.54 7.67
CA SER A 38 16.92 44.29 6.23
C SER A 38 18.30 44.55 5.60
N SER A 39 18.57 43.77 4.54
CA SER A 39 19.36 44.07 3.33
C SER A 39 20.73 43.38 3.15
N PRO A 40 21.13 43.08 1.88
CA PRO A 40 21.57 41.74 1.48
C PRO A 40 23.04 41.66 1.07
N GLY A 41 23.67 40.50 1.25
CA GLY A 41 25.03 40.28 0.73
C GLY A 41 25.63 38.94 1.15
N SER A 42 25.80 38.06 0.15
CA SER A 42 26.78 36.98 0.06
C SER A 42 27.49 36.52 1.35
N ALA A 43 27.05 35.41 1.92
CA ALA A 43 27.94 34.52 2.66
C ALA A 43 27.38 33.09 2.62
N ARG A 44 27.94 32.28 1.71
CA ARG A 44 27.73 30.83 1.64
C ARG A 44 28.41 30.21 2.86
N SER A 45 27.80 30.32 4.04
CA SER A 45 28.30 29.66 5.25
C SER A 45 27.89 28.19 5.21
N SER A 46 28.82 27.35 4.79
CA SER A 46 28.78 25.90 4.96
C SER A 46 28.74 25.56 6.44
N ARG A 47 27.55 25.49 7.03
CA ARG A 47 27.34 24.76 8.28
C ARG A 47 27.58 23.28 8.00
N ARG A 48 28.84 22.86 8.10
CA ARG A 48 29.21 21.45 8.32
C ARG A 48 28.67 21.05 9.69
N SER A 49 27.40 20.66 9.70
CA SER A 49 26.85 19.78 10.73
C SER A 49 27.75 18.54 10.76
N THR A 50 28.38 18.32 11.90
CA THR A 50 29.03 17.07 12.30
C THR A 50 27.97 15.99 12.36
N SER A 51 27.49 15.55 11.20
CA SER A 51 26.54 14.46 11.11
C SER A 51 27.26 13.17 11.48
N ARG A 52 26.95 12.65 12.68
CA ARG A 52 26.95 11.20 12.88
C ARG A 52 26.24 10.63 11.67
N ARG A 53 26.97 9.87 10.86
CA ARG A 53 26.47 9.29 9.60
C ARG A 53 25.49 8.18 9.95
N TRP A 54 24.31 8.58 10.37
CA TRP A 54 23.24 7.65 10.58
C TRP A 54 22.84 7.06 9.23
N HIS A 55 22.81 5.74 9.14
CA HIS A 55 22.38 5.01 7.95
C HIS A 55 20.86 5.10 7.76
N HIS A 56 20.33 6.31 7.63
CA HIS A 56 18.91 6.55 7.40
C HIS A 56 18.58 6.45 5.92
N ARG A 57 17.40 5.92 5.61
CA ARG A 57 16.86 5.93 4.25
C ARG A 57 15.79 6.99 4.12
N VAL A 58 15.88 7.79 3.07
CA VAL A 58 14.79 8.67 2.67
C VAL A 58 13.66 7.78 2.14
N ILE A 59 12.48 7.89 2.76
CA ILE A 59 11.28 7.13 2.38
C ILE A 59 10.26 8.07 1.74
N PRO A 60 9.44 7.62 0.79
CA PRO A 60 8.46 8.47 0.12
C PRO A 60 7.28 8.87 1.02
N VAL A 61 6.88 8.00 1.96
CA VAL A 61 5.69 8.13 2.79
C VAL A 61 5.99 7.60 4.19
N LEU A 62 5.61 8.34 5.24
CA LEU A 62 5.65 7.90 6.63
C LEU A 62 4.40 7.10 6.98
N GLY A 63 4.55 6.02 7.75
CA GLY A 63 3.40 5.27 8.27
C GLY A 63 2.90 5.89 9.58
N GLY A 64 1.59 6.05 9.77
CA GLY A 64 1.03 6.75 10.94
C GLY A 64 1.32 6.10 12.30
N GLN A 65 1.58 4.79 12.37
CA GLN A 65 1.63 4.04 13.62
C GLN A 65 2.93 4.18 14.43
N PHE A 66 4.04 4.54 13.80
CA PHE A 66 5.34 4.67 14.49
C PHE A 66 6.24 5.72 13.83
N SER A 67 5.74 6.95 13.78
CA SER A 67 6.44 8.10 13.20
C SER A 67 6.62 9.21 14.22
N LEU A 68 7.79 9.87 14.17
CA LEU A 68 8.09 11.07 14.94
C LEU A 68 8.16 12.25 13.97
N PHE A 69 7.49 13.34 14.33
CA PHE A 69 7.42 14.55 13.51
C PHE A 69 8.06 15.73 14.25
N SER A 70 8.74 16.58 13.49
CA SER A 70 9.20 17.87 14.00
C SER A 70 8.00 18.82 14.10
N VAL A 71 7.75 19.36 15.29
CA VAL A 71 6.66 20.34 15.52
C VAL A 71 6.79 21.52 14.57
N ARG A 72 8.02 22.00 14.34
CA ARG A 72 8.30 23.08 13.39
C ARG A 72 7.88 22.74 11.97
N ALA A 73 8.15 21.50 11.52
CA ALA A 73 7.76 21.06 10.18
C ALA A 73 6.23 20.98 10.04
N LEU A 74 5.54 20.50 11.08
CA LEU A 74 4.08 20.45 11.12
C LEU A 74 3.44 21.85 11.09
N GLU A 75 3.95 22.79 11.89
CA GLU A 75 3.48 24.18 11.88
C GLU A 75 3.70 24.86 10.53
N GLU A 76 4.84 24.60 9.89
CA GLU A 76 5.15 25.15 8.58
C GLU A 76 4.25 24.59 7.48
N VAL A 77 3.99 23.28 7.50
CA VAL A 77 3.02 22.64 6.60
C VAL A 77 1.63 23.24 6.80
N ALA A 78 1.15 23.35 8.04
CA ALA A 78 -0.15 23.94 8.33
C ALA A 78 -0.25 25.38 7.80
N LYS A 79 0.82 26.19 7.94
CA LYS A 79 0.87 27.55 7.40
C LYS A 79 0.91 27.60 5.87
N ARG A 80 1.76 26.78 5.23
CA ARG A 80 1.92 26.76 3.76
C ARG A 80 0.67 26.28 3.05
N GLU A 81 0.01 25.27 3.61
CA GLU A 81 -1.19 24.66 3.03
C GLU A 81 -2.48 25.35 3.50
N ASN A 82 -2.37 26.43 4.29
CA ASN A 82 -3.47 27.21 4.85
C ASN A 82 -4.50 26.34 5.60
N GLN A 83 -4.01 25.44 6.46
CA GLN A 83 -4.81 24.51 7.25
C GLN A 83 -4.76 24.87 8.73
N ALA A 84 -5.88 24.70 9.43
CA ALA A 84 -5.97 24.92 10.87
C ALA A 84 -5.16 23.88 11.67
N THR A 85 -5.04 22.68 11.14
CA THR A 85 -4.29 21.55 11.70
C THR A 85 -3.46 20.90 10.61
N PRO A 86 -2.29 20.32 10.93
CA PRO A 86 -1.48 19.60 9.93
C PRO A 86 -2.13 18.27 9.49
N TRP A 87 -3.19 17.85 10.18
CA TRP A 87 -3.99 16.66 9.94
C TRP A 87 -5.29 17.05 9.24
N ILE A 88 -5.58 16.43 8.08
CA ILE A 88 -6.79 16.65 7.29
C ILE A 88 -7.73 15.46 7.44
N MET A 89 -8.78 15.66 8.23
CA MET A 89 -9.81 14.65 8.53
C MET A 89 -10.62 14.17 7.31
N LYS A 90 -10.61 14.95 6.22
CA LYS A 90 -11.35 14.61 4.99
C LYS A 90 -10.61 13.63 4.07
N SER A 91 -9.31 13.39 4.30
CA SER A 91 -8.53 12.45 3.50
C SER A 91 -8.51 11.06 4.13
N GLU A 92 -8.80 10.01 3.36
CA GLU A 92 -8.72 8.62 3.85
C GLU A 92 -7.27 8.17 4.11
N VAL A 93 -6.28 8.86 3.54
CA VAL A 93 -4.83 8.61 3.67
C VAL A 93 -4.09 9.85 4.12
N GLU A 94 -4.62 10.48 5.16
CA GLU A 94 -4.05 11.64 5.85
C GLU A 94 -2.53 11.56 6.07
N ASP A 95 -2.03 10.43 6.59
CA ASP A 95 -0.59 10.24 6.84
C ASP A 95 0.25 10.35 5.56
N SER A 96 -0.29 9.83 4.45
CA SER A 96 0.39 9.89 3.16
C SER A 96 0.38 11.29 2.59
N LEU A 97 -0.74 12.01 2.73
CA LEU A 97 -0.85 13.40 2.29
C LEU A 97 0.08 14.32 3.09
N LEU A 98 0.09 14.19 4.41
CA LEU A 98 1.00 14.93 5.29
C LEU A 98 2.46 14.66 4.92
N SER A 99 2.81 13.42 4.60
CA SER A 99 4.16 13.07 4.14
C SER A 99 4.55 13.78 2.84
N LEU A 100 3.60 13.96 1.91
CA LEU A 100 3.83 14.75 0.69
C LEU A 100 4.06 16.21 1.05
N GLN A 101 3.19 16.81 1.86
CA GLN A 101 3.27 18.21 2.23
C GLN A 101 4.57 18.54 2.98
N ILE A 102 5.02 17.65 3.87
CA ILE A 102 6.32 17.77 4.56
C ILE A 102 7.48 17.80 3.54
N LYS A 103 7.43 16.92 2.53
CA LYS A 103 8.43 16.91 1.46
C LYS A 103 8.38 18.13 0.57
N SER A 104 7.18 18.55 0.18
CA SER A 104 6.97 19.79 -0.58
C SER A 104 7.43 21.01 0.22
N ALA A 105 7.38 20.95 1.55
CA ALA A 105 7.93 21.98 2.43
C ALA A 105 9.47 22.02 2.48
N GLY A 106 10.15 21.03 1.89
CA GLY A 106 11.61 20.92 1.85
C GLY A 106 12.21 20.06 2.96
N TYR A 107 11.38 19.37 3.75
CA TYR A 107 11.85 18.46 4.79
C TYR A 107 12.03 17.03 4.26
N GLU A 108 12.93 16.28 4.87
CA GLU A 108 13.17 14.89 4.54
C GLU A 108 12.43 13.96 5.50
N THR A 109 11.80 12.93 4.96
CA THR A 109 11.19 11.84 5.73
C THR A 109 12.14 10.64 5.75
N MET A 110 12.62 10.28 6.93
CA MET A 110 13.66 9.27 7.13
C MET A 110 13.14 8.03 7.85
N LEU A 111 13.63 6.86 7.44
CA LEU A 111 13.42 5.60 8.14
C LEU A 111 14.64 5.25 9.00
N SER A 112 14.40 4.96 10.27
CA SER A 112 15.44 4.47 11.18
C SER A 112 15.94 3.07 10.78
N ALA A 113 17.26 2.90 10.82
CA ALA A 113 17.91 1.62 10.55
C ALA A 113 17.50 0.53 11.55
N SER A 114 17.31 0.91 12.82
CA SER A 114 17.09 -0.01 13.95
C SER A 114 15.69 0.02 14.52
N ALA A 115 15.00 1.17 14.48
CA ALA A 115 13.70 1.30 15.14
C ALA A 115 12.62 0.49 14.40
N ARG A 116 11.89 -0.35 15.12
CA ARG A 116 10.81 -1.19 14.59
C ARG A 116 9.64 -1.16 15.56
N ALA A 117 8.43 -1.16 15.02
CA ALA A 117 7.20 -1.36 15.77
C ALA A 117 6.53 -2.65 15.30
N TYR A 118 5.98 -3.41 16.23
CA TYR A 118 5.15 -4.56 15.91
C TYR A 118 3.72 -4.07 15.72
N VAL A 119 3.18 -4.29 14.52
CA VAL A 119 1.81 -3.91 14.18
C VAL A 119 1.02 -5.19 13.99
N GLY A 120 -0.14 -5.27 14.65
CA GLY A 120 -1.05 -6.40 14.50
C GLY A 120 -1.53 -6.54 13.04
N GLY A 121 -1.45 -7.75 12.50
CA GLY A 121 -1.99 -8.07 11.18
C GLY A 121 -3.51 -8.25 11.19
N MET A 122 -4.11 -8.20 10.00
CA MET A 122 -5.51 -8.56 9.81
C MET A 122 -5.66 -10.09 9.91
N THR A 123 -6.37 -10.58 10.92
CA THR A 123 -6.53 -12.02 11.17
C THR A 123 -7.65 -12.68 10.38
N THR A 124 -8.47 -11.90 9.66
CA THR A 124 -9.58 -12.41 8.84
C THR A 124 -9.53 -11.81 7.43
N LEU A 125 -10.01 -12.55 6.43
CA LEU A 125 -10.14 -12.04 5.06
C LEU A 125 -11.04 -10.80 4.96
N ARG A 126 -12.03 -10.69 5.85
CA ARG A 126 -12.94 -9.53 5.92
C ARG A 126 -12.20 -8.28 6.35
N SER A 127 -11.48 -8.34 7.47
CA SER A 127 -10.69 -7.21 7.95
C SER A 127 -9.55 -6.86 6.99
N LEU A 128 -8.99 -7.87 6.30
CA LEU A 128 -8.02 -7.67 5.23
C LEU A 128 -8.61 -6.89 4.05
N ASP A 129 -9.78 -7.27 3.52
CA ASP A 129 -10.46 -6.53 2.44
C ASP A 129 -10.74 -5.08 2.85
N GLY A 130 -11.33 -4.87 4.03
CA GLY A 130 -11.65 -3.53 4.51
C GLY A 130 -10.44 -2.60 4.59
N GLN A 131 -9.33 -3.07 5.14
CA GLN A 131 -8.11 -2.27 5.26
C GLN A 131 -7.41 -2.06 3.90
N GLN A 132 -7.29 -3.10 3.08
CA GLN A 132 -6.62 -3.01 1.78
C GLN A 132 -7.39 -2.11 0.81
N VAL A 133 -8.71 -2.19 0.76
CA VAL A 133 -9.53 -1.30 -0.07
C VAL A 133 -9.39 0.15 0.40
N LYS A 134 -9.39 0.42 1.71
CA LYS A 134 -9.14 1.78 2.23
C LYS A 134 -7.77 2.31 1.82
N TRP A 135 -6.70 1.53 2.02
CA TRP A 135 -5.35 1.95 1.68
C TRP A 135 -5.16 2.17 0.17
N ASN A 136 -5.72 1.30 -0.66
CA ASN A 136 -5.65 1.42 -2.12
C ASN A 136 -6.53 2.56 -2.63
N SER A 137 -7.74 2.75 -2.12
CA SER A 137 -8.61 3.86 -2.52
C SER A 137 -7.98 5.21 -2.20
N GLY A 138 -7.47 5.39 -0.99
CA GLY A 138 -6.77 6.63 -0.64
C GLY A 138 -5.46 6.80 -1.42
N ALA A 139 -4.74 5.72 -1.75
CA ALA A 139 -3.59 5.78 -2.66
C ALA A 139 -3.96 6.39 -4.02
N VAL A 140 -5.03 5.87 -4.63
CA VAL A 140 -5.49 6.30 -5.96
C VAL A 140 -5.94 7.75 -5.92
N GLU A 141 -6.70 8.14 -4.89
CA GLU A 141 -7.13 9.53 -4.70
C GLU A 141 -5.91 10.48 -4.61
N LEU A 142 -4.92 10.13 -3.80
CA LEU A 142 -3.70 10.93 -3.64
C LEU A 142 -2.88 11.04 -4.93
N MET A 143 -2.79 9.96 -5.70
CA MET A 143 -2.12 9.97 -7.00
C MET A 143 -2.87 10.80 -8.03
N ARG A 144 -4.21 10.79 -8.01
CA ARG A 144 -5.03 11.59 -8.92
C ARG A 144 -4.97 13.07 -8.59
N SER A 145 -4.97 13.43 -7.31
CA SER A 145 -4.88 14.83 -6.87
C SER A 145 -3.49 15.43 -7.12
N ASN A 146 -2.43 14.61 -7.08
CA ASN A 146 -1.04 15.06 -7.22
C ASN A 146 -0.22 14.20 -8.23
N PRO A 147 -0.60 14.13 -9.51
CA PRO A 147 -0.10 13.11 -10.43
C PRO A 147 1.41 13.14 -10.70
N ARG A 148 2.03 14.34 -10.66
CA ARG A 148 3.44 14.55 -10.99
C ARG A 148 4.36 14.67 -9.77
N HIS A 149 3.87 14.39 -8.56
CA HIS A 149 4.70 14.55 -7.37
C HIS A 149 5.81 13.46 -7.33
N PRO A 150 7.11 13.81 -7.22
CA PRO A 150 8.20 12.85 -7.34
C PRO A 150 8.19 11.69 -6.34
N SER A 151 7.69 11.91 -5.12
CA SER A 151 7.58 10.84 -4.12
C SER A 151 6.47 9.83 -4.42
N LEU A 152 5.54 10.15 -5.34
CA LEU A 152 4.48 9.23 -5.77
C LEU A 152 4.91 8.34 -6.93
N THR A 153 6.07 8.58 -7.55
CA THR A 153 6.59 7.73 -8.65
C THR A 153 6.68 6.26 -8.24
N GLN A 154 7.15 5.96 -7.02
CA GLN A 154 7.18 4.58 -6.53
C GLN A 154 5.77 3.99 -6.46
N ARG A 155 4.79 4.76 -5.98
CA ARG A 155 3.40 4.31 -5.86
C ARG A 155 2.75 4.08 -7.22
N TRP A 156 3.04 4.94 -8.20
CA TRP A 156 2.68 4.72 -9.60
C TRP A 156 3.25 3.40 -10.13
N MET A 157 4.54 3.14 -9.88
CA MET A 157 5.16 1.88 -10.31
C MET A 157 4.54 0.66 -9.63
N GLU A 158 4.14 0.76 -8.37
CA GLU A 158 3.42 -0.31 -7.66
C GLU A 158 2.05 -0.59 -8.30
N HIS A 159 1.29 0.45 -8.66
CA HIS A 159 -0.02 0.29 -9.32
C HIS A 159 0.10 -0.20 -10.77
N ILE A 160 1.09 0.28 -11.53
CA ILE A 160 1.39 -0.21 -12.89
C ILE A 160 1.79 -1.68 -12.84
N SER A 161 2.66 -2.05 -11.89
CA SER A 161 3.05 -3.44 -11.68
C SER A 161 1.85 -4.31 -11.30
N MET A 162 0.95 -3.83 -10.44
CA MET A 162 -0.28 -4.56 -10.09
C MET A 162 -1.19 -4.78 -11.31
N PHE A 163 -1.35 -3.78 -12.17
CA PHE A 163 -2.12 -3.89 -13.40
C PHE A 163 -1.57 -5.01 -14.31
N PHE A 164 -0.27 -5.01 -14.58
CA PHE A 164 0.34 -6.05 -15.43
C PHE A 164 0.32 -7.43 -14.77
N ASN A 165 0.39 -7.52 -13.43
CA ASN A 165 0.18 -8.78 -12.73
C ASN A 165 -1.24 -9.32 -12.99
N GLY A 166 -2.26 -8.49 -12.82
CA GLY A 166 -3.65 -8.86 -13.12
C GLY A 166 -3.85 -9.27 -14.57
N TYR A 167 -3.33 -8.49 -15.52
CA TYR A 167 -3.37 -8.82 -16.94
C TYR A 167 -2.75 -10.18 -17.24
N ASN A 168 -1.53 -10.45 -16.76
CA ASN A 168 -0.85 -11.71 -17.04
C ASN A 168 -1.61 -12.93 -16.50
N ARG A 169 -2.20 -12.82 -15.31
CA ARG A 169 -3.00 -13.91 -14.72
C ARG A 169 -4.27 -14.16 -15.52
N PHE A 170 -5.00 -13.10 -15.81
CA PHE A 170 -6.25 -13.19 -16.55
C PHE A 170 -6.01 -13.71 -17.97
N ALA A 171 -5.03 -13.14 -18.69
CA ALA A 171 -4.65 -13.56 -20.03
C ALA A 171 -4.16 -15.01 -20.05
N PHE A 172 -3.31 -15.41 -19.10
CA PHE A 172 -2.86 -16.80 -19.01
C PHE A 172 -4.02 -17.78 -18.81
N ALA A 173 -4.92 -17.50 -17.85
CA ALA A 173 -6.08 -18.36 -17.61
C ALA A 173 -6.99 -18.44 -18.84
N PHE A 174 -7.30 -17.30 -19.46
CA PHE A 174 -8.11 -17.23 -20.66
C PHE A 174 -7.50 -18.00 -21.84
N LEU A 175 -6.22 -17.77 -22.13
CA LEU A 175 -5.52 -18.40 -23.26
C LEU A 175 -5.29 -19.89 -23.04
N LEU A 176 -4.98 -20.31 -21.81
CA LEU A 176 -4.83 -21.71 -21.46
C LEU A 176 -6.13 -22.48 -21.69
N ILE A 177 -7.25 -22.00 -21.14
CA ILE A 177 -8.56 -22.65 -21.30
C ILE A 177 -8.96 -22.67 -22.79
N SER A 178 -8.74 -21.57 -23.50
CA SER A 178 -9.03 -21.47 -24.94
C SER A 178 -8.20 -22.45 -25.76
N SER A 179 -6.89 -22.53 -25.51
CA SER A 179 -5.96 -23.43 -26.20
C SER A 179 -6.27 -24.90 -25.92
N LEU A 180 -6.60 -25.25 -24.66
CA LEU A 180 -7.02 -26.59 -24.28
C LEU A 180 -8.34 -27.00 -24.95
N SER A 181 -9.28 -26.07 -25.12
CA SER A 181 -10.59 -26.37 -25.76
C SER A 181 -10.47 -26.84 -27.20
N ILE A 182 -9.39 -26.47 -27.90
CA ILE A 182 -9.10 -26.87 -29.29
C ILE A 182 -7.88 -27.80 -29.40
N SER A 183 -7.39 -28.32 -28.27
CA SER A 183 -6.19 -29.18 -28.20
C SER A 183 -4.93 -28.58 -28.85
N ALA A 184 -4.77 -27.25 -28.82
CA ALA A 184 -3.63 -26.53 -29.40
C ALA A 184 -2.56 -26.16 -28.36
N PHE A 185 -2.59 -26.79 -27.18
CA PHE A 185 -1.68 -26.44 -26.08
C PHE A 185 -0.42 -27.31 -26.12
N GLU A 186 0.72 -26.65 -26.33
CA GLU A 186 2.03 -27.27 -26.23
C GLU A 186 2.82 -26.64 -25.07
N PHE A 187 3.28 -27.48 -24.15
CA PHE A 187 4.00 -27.02 -22.97
C PHE A 187 5.51 -27.05 -23.18
N TYR A 188 6.15 -25.89 -23.06
CA TYR A 188 7.59 -25.77 -23.02
C TYR A 188 8.07 -25.53 -21.57
N PRO A 189 8.91 -26.42 -20.99
CA PRO A 189 9.36 -26.31 -19.60
C PRO A 189 10.06 -25.01 -19.22
N ILE A 190 10.61 -24.28 -20.19
CA ILE A 190 11.23 -22.96 -19.99
C ILE A 190 10.29 -21.97 -19.28
N TRP A 191 8.98 -22.12 -19.47
CA TRP A 191 7.96 -21.26 -18.85
C TRP A 191 7.74 -21.51 -17.35
N ILE A 192 8.45 -22.47 -16.76
CA ILE A 192 8.55 -22.63 -15.30
C ILE A 192 9.49 -21.57 -14.70
N ALA A 193 10.43 -21.01 -15.49
CA ALA A 193 11.43 -20.07 -15.00
C ALA A 193 10.84 -18.82 -14.31
N PRO A 194 9.80 -18.13 -14.84
CA PRO A 194 9.16 -17.01 -14.16
C PRO A 194 8.66 -17.35 -12.74
N THR A 195 8.05 -18.53 -12.58
CA THR A 195 7.55 -19.02 -11.30
C THR A 195 8.68 -19.28 -10.32
N VAL A 196 9.76 -19.92 -10.76
CA VAL A 196 10.95 -20.17 -9.94
C VAL A 196 11.57 -18.85 -9.48
N VAL A 197 11.76 -17.88 -10.40
CA VAL A 197 12.30 -16.57 -10.06
C VAL A 197 11.43 -15.84 -9.04
N ALA A 198 10.09 -15.90 -9.19
CA ALA A 198 9.16 -15.29 -8.24
C ALA A 198 9.27 -15.93 -6.84
N ILE A 199 9.37 -17.26 -6.76
CA ILE A 199 9.57 -17.99 -5.49
C ILE A 199 10.89 -17.56 -4.83
N LEU A 200 11.99 -17.50 -5.59
CA LEU A 200 13.29 -17.07 -5.08
C LEU A 200 13.25 -15.62 -4.57
N LEU A 201 12.52 -14.73 -5.25
CA LEU A 201 12.36 -13.35 -4.83
C LEU A 201 11.53 -13.24 -3.54
N ASN A 202 10.42 -13.96 -3.44
CA ASN A 202 9.61 -14.04 -2.22
C ASN A 202 10.42 -14.58 -1.05
N LEU A 203 11.21 -15.63 -1.28
CA LEU A 203 12.12 -16.20 -0.27
C LEU A 203 13.16 -15.16 0.16
N LYS A 204 13.81 -14.46 -0.78
CA LYS A 204 14.77 -13.37 -0.47
C LYS A 204 14.14 -12.27 0.39
N ILE A 205 12.84 -11.99 0.23
CA ILE A 205 12.13 -11.01 1.05
C ILE A 205 11.83 -11.60 2.44
N ALA A 206 11.25 -12.80 2.50
CA ALA A 206 10.91 -13.48 3.76
C ALA A 206 12.13 -13.67 4.66
N LEU A 207 13.29 -14.01 4.08
CA LEU A 207 14.53 -14.18 4.82
C LEU A 207 15.04 -12.90 5.49
N LYS A 208 14.58 -11.71 5.06
CA LYS A 208 14.97 -10.42 5.64
C LYS A 208 14.01 -9.90 6.69
N ILE A 209 12.82 -10.47 6.80
CA ILE A 209 11.86 -10.08 7.84
C ILE A 209 12.50 -10.39 9.19
N ARG A 210 12.61 -9.35 10.04
CA ARG A 210 13.05 -9.55 11.42
C ARG A 210 11.95 -10.35 12.12
N SER A 211 12.33 -11.42 12.81
CA SER A 211 11.39 -12.34 13.47
C SER A 211 10.58 -13.23 12.51
N ARG A 212 11.19 -13.69 11.42
CA ARG A 212 10.56 -14.65 10.48
C ARG A 212 10.23 -15.97 11.16
N ASN A 213 9.03 -16.49 10.88
CA ASN A 213 8.58 -17.81 11.31
C ASN A 213 8.65 -18.81 10.16
N PHE A 214 8.59 -20.11 10.47
CA PHE A 214 8.51 -21.16 9.44
C PHE A 214 7.33 -20.96 8.49
N ARG A 215 6.19 -20.45 9.00
CA ARG A 215 5.01 -20.13 8.20
C ARG A 215 5.29 -19.07 7.13
N ASP A 216 6.16 -18.11 7.41
CA ASP A 216 6.53 -17.06 6.44
C ASP A 216 7.39 -17.63 5.31
N ILE A 217 8.29 -18.56 5.65
CA ILE A 217 9.11 -19.28 4.66
C ILE A 217 8.21 -20.19 3.82
N LEU A 218 7.29 -20.92 4.46
CA LEU A 218 6.34 -21.78 3.78
C LEU A 218 5.45 -20.96 2.82
N PHE A 219 4.93 -19.81 3.25
CA PHE A 219 4.19 -18.90 2.37
C PHE A 219 5.02 -18.40 1.19
N ALA A 220 6.31 -18.13 1.39
CA ALA A 220 7.21 -17.65 0.34
C ALA A 220 7.59 -18.73 -0.69
N VAL A 221 7.74 -19.98 -0.25
CA VAL A 221 8.15 -21.11 -1.09
C VAL A 221 6.97 -21.78 -1.76
N LEU A 222 5.83 -21.89 -1.06
CA LEU A 222 4.61 -22.42 -1.66
C LEU A 222 4.07 -21.40 -2.67
N PHE A 223 4.04 -21.80 -3.94
CA PHE A 223 3.46 -21.01 -5.02
C PHE A 223 1.97 -20.70 -4.78
N VAL A 224 1.19 -21.70 -4.35
CA VAL A 224 -0.28 -21.62 -4.29
C VAL A 224 -0.79 -20.53 -3.32
N PRO A 225 -0.35 -20.44 -2.06
CA PRO A 225 -0.83 -19.39 -1.14
C PRO A 225 -0.49 -17.98 -1.62
N ALA A 226 0.70 -17.79 -2.18
CA ALA A 226 1.12 -16.50 -2.74
C ALA A 226 0.25 -16.09 -3.94
N GLU A 227 -0.09 -17.04 -4.80
CA GLU A 227 -0.93 -16.80 -5.98
C GLU A 227 -2.39 -16.50 -5.57
N LEU A 228 -2.96 -17.26 -4.62
CA LEU A 228 -4.30 -16.98 -4.08
C LEU A 228 -4.37 -15.57 -3.46
N TYR A 229 -3.34 -15.18 -2.71
CA TYR A 229 -3.27 -13.84 -2.15
C TYR A 229 -3.16 -12.75 -3.24
N LEU A 230 -2.49 -13.04 -4.36
CA LEU A 230 -2.38 -12.10 -5.46
C LEU A 230 -3.72 -11.85 -6.14
N TRP A 231 -4.55 -12.87 -6.37
CA TRP A 231 -5.93 -12.71 -6.87
C TRP A 231 -6.76 -11.82 -5.95
N VAL A 232 -6.70 -12.03 -4.64
CA VAL A 232 -7.36 -11.15 -3.66
C VAL A 232 -6.88 -9.70 -3.80
N ARG A 233 -5.57 -9.48 -4.00
CA ARG A 233 -5.02 -8.13 -4.20
C ARG A 233 -5.46 -7.48 -5.52
N ILE A 234 -5.56 -8.25 -6.61
CA ILE A 234 -6.09 -7.77 -7.89
C ILE A 234 -7.52 -7.28 -7.70
N GLY A 235 -8.34 -8.05 -6.97
CA GLY A 235 -9.69 -7.66 -6.63
C GLY A 235 -9.79 -6.33 -5.87
N HIS A 236 -8.97 -6.15 -4.83
CA HIS A 236 -8.89 -4.87 -4.10
C HIS A 236 -8.45 -3.72 -5.01
N PHE A 237 -7.48 -3.97 -5.90
CA PHE A 237 -6.97 -2.98 -6.85
C PHE A 237 -8.08 -2.51 -7.81
N VAL A 238 -8.77 -3.44 -8.47
CA VAL A 238 -9.86 -3.12 -9.41
C VAL A 238 -10.96 -2.34 -8.70
N ARG A 239 -11.36 -2.77 -7.50
CA ARG A 239 -12.38 -2.08 -6.71
C ARG A 239 -11.95 -0.66 -6.31
N SER A 240 -10.69 -0.47 -5.93
CA SER A 240 -10.17 0.84 -5.55
C SER A 240 -10.18 1.84 -6.72
N TRP A 241 -9.79 1.39 -7.92
CA TRP A 241 -9.83 2.19 -9.14
C TRP A 241 -11.25 2.44 -9.61
N TRP A 242 -12.12 1.42 -9.59
CA TRP A 242 -13.53 1.57 -9.92
C TRP A 242 -14.20 2.64 -9.04
N LYS A 243 -13.98 2.56 -7.72
CA LYS A 243 -14.48 3.56 -6.79
C LYS A 243 -13.91 4.95 -7.09
N SER A 244 -12.63 5.06 -7.38
CA SER A 244 -12.02 6.38 -7.65
C SER A 244 -12.45 6.99 -8.99
N LEU A 245 -12.81 6.17 -9.99
CA LEU A 245 -13.23 6.63 -11.31
C LEU A 245 -14.74 6.89 -11.40
N PHE A 246 -15.55 6.04 -10.76
CA PHE A 246 -17.01 6.02 -10.92
C PHE A 246 -17.78 6.19 -9.61
N GLY A 247 -17.13 6.07 -8.46
CA GLY A 247 -17.77 6.14 -7.15
C GLY A 247 -17.86 7.56 -6.60
N GLY A 248 -18.96 7.86 -5.89
CA GLY A 248 -19.05 9.00 -4.99
C GLY A 248 -18.29 8.76 -3.67
N GLN A 249 -18.25 9.76 -2.79
CA GLN A 249 -17.66 9.64 -1.44
C GLN A 249 -18.38 8.56 -0.63
N SER A 250 -17.86 7.33 -0.62
CA SER A 250 -18.34 6.26 0.26
C SER A 250 -17.46 6.19 1.50
N ASP A 251 -18.08 6.10 2.68
CA ASP A 251 -17.39 6.04 3.96
C ASP A 251 -16.63 4.70 4.14
N ASN A 252 -15.34 4.71 3.80
CA ASN A 252 -14.47 3.55 3.99
C ASN A 252 -14.13 3.29 5.45
N TRP A 253 -14.31 4.26 6.35
CA TRP A 253 -14.12 4.07 7.79
C TRP A 253 -15.25 3.23 8.37
N ALA A 254 -16.50 3.50 7.99
CA ALA A 254 -17.63 2.65 8.35
C ALA A 254 -17.51 1.24 7.77
N ALA A 255 -17.06 1.11 6.52
CA ALA A 255 -16.84 -0.19 5.88
C ALA A 255 -15.74 -1.01 6.60
N GLN A 256 -14.62 -0.38 6.97
CA GLN A 256 -13.56 -1.01 7.77
C GLN A 256 -14.09 -1.44 9.14
N ALA A 257 -14.76 -0.55 9.87
CA ALA A 257 -15.28 -0.86 11.20
C ALA A 257 -16.30 -2.01 11.17
N LYS A 258 -17.11 -2.10 10.10
CA LYS A 258 -18.03 -3.22 9.87
C LYS A 258 -17.28 -4.53 9.62
N ALA A 259 -16.22 -4.49 8.83
CA ALA A 259 -15.39 -5.64 8.50
C ALA A 259 -14.59 -6.16 9.71
N GLU A 260 -14.05 -5.26 10.54
CA GLU A 260 -13.35 -5.62 11.79
C GLU A 260 -14.28 -6.25 12.83
N ARG A 261 -15.58 -5.92 12.80
CA ARG A 261 -16.62 -6.61 13.59
C ARG A 261 -17.08 -7.94 12.98
N GLY A 262 -16.42 -8.42 11.91
CA GLY A 262 -16.74 -9.67 11.23
C GLY A 262 -17.99 -9.63 10.33
N ARG A 263 -18.58 -8.45 10.09
CA ARG A 263 -19.81 -8.30 9.29
C ARG A 263 -19.50 -7.93 7.84
N GLY A 264 -20.27 -8.46 6.90
CA GLY A 264 -20.20 -8.14 5.46
C GLY A 264 -19.43 -9.16 4.61
N ASN A 265 -19.87 -9.31 3.36
CA ASN A 265 -19.34 -10.28 2.40
C ASN A 265 -18.61 -9.61 1.22
N ALA A 266 -18.20 -8.35 1.39
CA ALA A 266 -17.61 -7.55 0.31
C ALA A 266 -16.31 -8.16 -0.25
N TYR A 267 -15.56 -8.90 0.58
CA TYR A 267 -14.37 -9.64 0.18
C TYR A 267 -14.61 -10.72 -0.88
N LEU A 268 -15.85 -11.21 -1.04
CA LEU A 268 -16.21 -12.20 -2.08
C LEU A 268 -16.58 -11.55 -3.41
N VAL A 269 -16.90 -10.26 -3.43
CA VAL A 269 -17.41 -9.58 -4.63
C VAL A 269 -16.35 -9.56 -5.72
N ALA A 270 -15.10 -9.25 -5.36
CA ALA A 270 -14.02 -9.16 -6.32
C ALA A 270 -13.70 -10.49 -7.02
N PRO A 271 -13.48 -11.62 -6.32
CA PRO A 271 -13.24 -12.90 -7.00
C PRO A 271 -14.44 -13.37 -7.82
N ILE A 272 -15.68 -13.08 -7.39
CA ILE A 272 -16.88 -13.41 -8.19
C ILE A 272 -16.88 -12.64 -9.53
N ILE A 273 -16.56 -11.34 -9.49
CA ILE A 273 -16.48 -10.53 -10.71
C ILE A 273 -15.37 -11.03 -11.63
N GLU A 274 -14.20 -11.36 -11.10
CA GLU A 274 -13.08 -11.89 -11.88
C GLU A 274 -13.46 -13.18 -12.62
N VAL A 275 -14.13 -14.11 -11.93
CA VAL A 275 -14.63 -15.36 -12.53
C VAL A 275 -15.71 -15.09 -13.57
N LEU A 276 -16.65 -14.18 -13.30
CA LEU A 276 -17.71 -13.80 -14.24
C LEU A 276 -17.12 -13.21 -15.53
N VAL A 277 -16.17 -12.28 -15.40
CA VAL A 277 -15.51 -11.64 -16.55
C VAL A 277 -14.77 -12.69 -17.38
N LEU A 278 -14.04 -13.60 -16.73
CA LEU A 278 -13.36 -14.69 -17.43
C LEU A 278 -14.37 -15.59 -18.17
N ALA A 279 -15.48 -15.96 -17.53
CA ALA A 279 -16.52 -16.78 -18.12
C ALA A 279 -17.17 -16.10 -19.34
N VAL A 280 -17.44 -14.80 -19.28
CA VAL A 280 -17.98 -14.03 -20.41
C VAL A 280 -16.97 -13.98 -21.56
N CYS A 281 -15.69 -13.72 -21.29
CA CYS A 281 -14.65 -13.75 -22.32
C CYS A 281 -14.56 -15.12 -23.01
N LEU A 282 -14.58 -16.21 -22.23
CA LEU A 282 -14.57 -17.57 -22.76
C LEU A 282 -15.83 -17.89 -23.57
N PHE A 283 -17.00 -17.44 -23.10
CA PHE A 283 -18.24 -17.61 -23.84
C PHE A 283 -18.17 -16.93 -25.21
N VAL A 284 -17.68 -15.69 -25.26
CA VAL A 284 -17.47 -14.96 -26.53
C VAL A 284 -16.47 -15.70 -27.42
N GLN A 285 -15.34 -16.15 -26.85
CA GLN A 285 -14.32 -16.92 -27.56
C GLN A 285 -14.91 -18.15 -28.24
N PHE A 286 -15.70 -18.95 -27.52
CA PHE A 286 -16.29 -20.19 -28.03
C PHE A 286 -17.35 -19.97 -29.11
N LYS A 287 -17.88 -18.76 -29.24
CA LYS A 287 -18.79 -18.40 -30.34
C LYS A 287 -18.06 -17.96 -31.60
N LEU A 288 -16.76 -17.68 -31.54
CA LEU A 288 -15.97 -17.28 -32.70
C LEU A 288 -15.57 -18.50 -33.56
N PRO A 289 -15.47 -18.35 -34.90
CA PRO A 289 -14.97 -19.41 -35.75
C PRO A 289 -13.57 -19.87 -35.34
N ILE A 290 -13.30 -21.17 -35.40
CA ILE A 290 -12.00 -21.77 -35.03
C ILE A 290 -10.84 -21.08 -35.77
N ALA A 291 -11.05 -20.70 -37.04
CA ALA A 291 -10.06 -19.97 -37.82
C ALA A 291 -9.61 -18.66 -37.15
N VAL A 292 -10.54 -17.88 -36.57
CA VAL A 292 -10.21 -16.62 -35.87
C VAL A 292 -9.50 -16.89 -34.54
N GLN A 293 -9.95 -17.92 -33.83
CA GLN A 293 -9.34 -18.31 -32.55
C GLN A 293 -7.86 -18.67 -32.73
N THR A 294 -7.56 -19.50 -33.74
CA THR A 294 -6.20 -20.00 -34.00
C THR A 294 -5.32 -19.02 -34.76
N ALA A 295 -5.87 -18.25 -35.70
CA ALA A 295 -5.05 -17.34 -36.52
C ALA A 295 -4.75 -16.00 -35.83
N VAL A 296 -5.64 -15.53 -34.94
CA VAL A 296 -5.54 -14.16 -34.38
C VAL A 296 -5.41 -14.18 -32.88
N ILE A 297 -6.39 -14.76 -32.18
CA ILE A 297 -6.53 -14.57 -30.72
C ILE A 297 -5.41 -15.29 -29.96
N LEU A 298 -5.21 -16.58 -30.24
CA LEU A 298 -4.19 -17.37 -29.54
C LEU A 298 -2.77 -16.87 -29.84
N PRO A 299 -2.35 -16.65 -31.11
CA PRO A 299 -0.99 -16.17 -31.38
C PRO A 299 -0.74 -14.81 -30.75
N LEU A 300 -1.62 -13.82 -30.96
CA LEU A 300 -1.41 -12.48 -30.41
C LEU A 300 -1.42 -12.48 -28.88
N GLY A 301 -2.32 -13.25 -28.26
CA GLY A 301 -2.40 -13.38 -26.82
C GLY A 301 -1.16 -14.03 -26.21
N TRP A 302 -0.68 -15.13 -26.81
CA TRP A 302 0.55 -15.79 -26.32
C TRP A 302 1.78 -14.91 -26.54
N TRP A 303 1.88 -14.19 -27.66
CA TRP A 303 2.96 -13.22 -27.90
C TRP A 303 2.95 -12.07 -26.89
N SER A 304 1.80 -11.45 -26.63
CA SER A 304 1.70 -10.36 -25.66
C SER A 304 2.06 -10.84 -24.26
N LEU A 305 1.55 -12.01 -23.86
CA LEU A 305 1.82 -12.62 -22.57
C LEU A 305 3.30 -13.00 -22.42
N ALA A 306 3.91 -13.56 -23.47
CA ALA A 306 5.32 -13.93 -23.49
C ALA A 306 6.23 -12.72 -23.29
N VAL A 307 6.02 -11.65 -24.06
CA VAL A 307 6.82 -10.41 -23.97
C VAL A 307 6.71 -9.80 -22.58
N LEU A 308 5.51 -9.72 -22.02
CA LEU A 308 5.30 -9.16 -20.69
C LEU A 308 5.92 -10.04 -19.59
N THR A 309 5.75 -11.37 -19.69
CA THR A 309 6.28 -12.31 -18.71
C THR A 309 7.81 -12.32 -18.70
N VAL A 310 8.45 -12.31 -19.87
CA VAL A 310 9.90 -12.21 -19.99
C VAL A 310 10.39 -10.89 -19.38
N THR A 311 9.76 -9.77 -19.75
CA THR A 311 10.11 -8.44 -19.21
C THR A 311 10.03 -8.41 -17.68
N GLN A 312 8.93 -8.90 -17.11
CA GLN A 312 8.75 -8.97 -15.65
C GLN A 312 9.76 -9.90 -14.99
N THR A 313 10.06 -11.03 -15.62
CA THR A 313 11.06 -12.00 -15.13
C THR A 313 12.45 -11.36 -15.09
N CYS A 314 12.84 -10.61 -16.13
CA CYS A 314 14.08 -9.85 -16.13
C CYS A 314 14.13 -8.81 -15.00
N ILE A 315 13.05 -8.07 -14.76
CA ILE A 315 12.97 -7.10 -13.65
C ILE A 315 13.10 -7.80 -12.29
N MET A 316 12.44 -8.95 -12.11
CA MET A 316 12.55 -9.75 -10.89
C MET A 316 13.97 -10.30 -10.70
N LEU A 317 14.62 -10.79 -11.76
CA LEU A 317 16.00 -11.24 -11.74
C LEU A 317 16.96 -10.12 -11.33
N VAL A 318 16.83 -8.94 -11.94
CA VAL A 318 17.62 -7.77 -11.54
C VAL A 318 17.39 -7.43 -10.06
N SER A 319 16.14 -7.50 -9.59
CA SER A 319 15.80 -7.25 -8.17
C SER A 319 16.34 -8.33 -7.23
N LEU A 320 16.41 -9.58 -7.70
CA LEU A 320 16.98 -10.72 -6.99
C LEU A 320 18.50 -10.60 -6.87
N LEU A 321 19.18 -10.10 -7.91
CA LEU A 321 20.63 -9.91 -7.92
C LEU A 321 21.08 -8.63 -7.20
N ARG A 322 20.25 -7.58 -7.23
CA ARG A 322 20.58 -6.31 -6.58
C ARG A 322 20.82 -6.51 -5.07
N PRO A 323 21.94 -5.99 -4.52
CA PRO A 323 22.16 -5.95 -3.09
C PRO A 323 21.04 -5.14 -2.45
N THR A 324 20.12 -5.86 -1.84
CA THR A 324 19.15 -5.25 -0.95
C THR A 324 19.90 -4.93 0.32
N HIS A 325 20.35 -3.69 0.45
CA HIS A 325 20.92 -3.21 1.68
C HIS A 325 19.88 -3.40 2.78
N GLY A 326 19.93 -4.50 3.52
CA GLY A 326 19.38 -4.53 4.87
C GLY A 326 20.12 -3.46 5.64
N ALA A 327 19.45 -2.75 6.54
CA ALA A 327 20.19 -2.05 7.58
C ALA A 327 21.05 -3.14 8.25
N LYS A 328 22.36 -3.13 7.99
CA LYS A 328 23.30 -3.92 8.79
C LYS A 328 23.08 -3.43 10.21
N VAL A 329 22.68 -4.37 11.08
CA VAL A 329 22.61 -4.16 12.52
C VAL A 329 24.04 -4.11 13.02
#